data_AF-A0A1C6T5L3-F1
#
_entry.id   AF-A0A1C6T5L3-F1
#
_cell.length_a   1.000
_cell.length_b   1.000
_cell.length_c   1.000
_cell.angle_alpha   90.00
_cell.angle_beta   90.00
_cell.angle_gamma   90.00
#
_symmetry.space_group_name_H-M   'P 1'
#
loop_
_entity.id
_entity.type
_entity.pdbx_description
1 polymer ?
#
loop_
_entity_poly.entity_id
_entity_poly.type
_entity_poly.pdbx_seq_one_letter_code
_entity_poly.pdbx_strand_id
1 'polypeptide(L)' 'MNHTPRRFTELVVTGTRAEIDAVQTMARHCGRLVFMSAPAPVSAADPRLRIVVRLTPTT' A
#
# COMPACT_ATOMS: atom_id res chain seq x y z
N MET A 1 3.76 27.01 7.15
CA MET A 1 3.82 25.90 6.17
C MET A 1 2.42 25.71 5.60
N ASN A 2 2.25 25.83 4.28
CA ASN A 2 0.95 25.66 3.65
C ASN A 2 0.71 24.15 3.42
N HIS A 3 -0.09 23.51 4.28
CA HIS A 3 -0.46 22.10 4.10
C HIS A 3 -1.63 22.00 3.13
N THR A 4 -1.37 22.22 1.83
CA THR A 4 -2.40 22.01 0.81
C THR A 4 -2.79 20.52 0.80
N PRO A 5 -4.06 20.17 1.02
CA PRO A 5 -4.52 18.78 0.97
C PRO A 5 -4.22 18.18 -0.41
N ARG A 6 -3.58 17.01 -0.44
CA ARG A 6 -3.35 16.25 -1.68
C ARG A 6 -4.28 15.06 -1.75
N ARG A 7 -4.93 14.87 -2.89
CA ARG A 7 -5.75 13.69 -3.18
C ARG A 7 -4.84 12.47 -3.41
N PHE A 8 -5.23 11.33 -2.88
CA PHE A 8 -4.59 10.05 -3.12
C PHE A 8 -5.65 8.95 -3.26
N THR A 9 -5.29 7.88 -3.97
CA THR A 9 -6.02 6.62 -3.99
C THR A 9 -5.41 5.72 -2.93
N GLU A 10 -6.23 5.23 -1.99
CA GLU A 10 -5.82 4.25 -0.98
C GLU A 10 -6.27 2.86 -1.39
N LEU A 11 -5.35 1.91 -1.32
CA LEU A 11 -5.57 0.49 -1.54
C LEU A 11 -5.18 -0.26 -0.26
N VAL A 12 -6.11 -1.06 0.26
CA VAL A 12 -5.83 -2.01 1.32
C VAL A 12 -5.69 -3.37 0.67
N VAL A 13 -4.48 -3.92 0.72
CA VAL A 13 -4.15 -5.18 0.06
C VAL A 13 -3.90 -6.23 1.12
N THR A 14 -4.59 -7.36 0.98
CA THR A 14 -4.43 -8.54 1.83
C THR A 14 -3.99 -9.72 0.98
N GLY A 15 -2.94 -10.43 1.40
CA GLY A 15 -2.41 -11.58 0.68
C GLY A 15 -1.32 -12.32 1.44
N THR A 16 -0.77 -13.35 0.81
CA THR A 16 0.43 -14.06 1.26
C THR A 16 1.66 -13.13 1.25
N ARG A 17 2.75 -13.54 1.93
CA ARG A 17 4.04 -12.81 1.90
C ARG A 17 4.48 -12.51 0.46
N ALA A 18 4.46 -13.50 -0.41
CA ALA A 18 4.91 -13.36 -1.80
C ALA A 18 4.07 -12.35 -2.59
N GLU A 19 2.74 -12.37 -2.42
CA GLU A 19 1.84 -11.39 -3.06
C GLU A 19 2.07 -9.98 -2.53
N ILE A 20 2.26 -9.83 -1.22
CA ILE A 20 2.59 -8.53 -0.61
C ILE A 20 3.92 -8.01 -1.17
N ASP A 21 4.96 -8.82 -1.22
CA ASP A 21 6.28 -8.41 -1.74
C ASP A 21 6.20 -7.99 -3.23
N ALA A 22 5.39 -8.71 -4.03
CA ALA A 22 5.11 -8.35 -5.41
C ALA A 22 4.41 -6.99 -5.52
N VAL A 23 3.37 -6.75 -4.72
CA VAL A 23 2.64 -5.47 -4.70
C VAL A 23 3.54 -4.33 -4.23
N GLN A 24 4.37 -4.55 -3.20
CA GLN A 24 5.33 -3.54 -2.75
C GLN A 24 6.33 -3.16 -3.85
N THR A 25 6.80 -4.15 -4.61
CA THR A 25 7.69 -3.95 -5.75
C THR A 25 6.99 -3.15 -6.85
N MET A 26 5.80 -3.57 -7.28
CA MET A 26 5.00 -2.85 -8.28
C MET A 26 4.71 -1.40 -7.86
N ALA A 27 4.33 -1.19 -6.61
CA ALA A 27 4.03 0.13 -6.07
C ALA A 27 5.26 1.05 -6.11
N ARG A 28 6.46 0.55 -5.79
CA ARG A 28 7.71 1.32 -5.89
C ARG A 28 8.06 1.68 -7.35
N HIS A 29 7.78 0.78 -8.29
CA HIS A 29 8.09 1.01 -9.70
C HIS A 29 7.06 1.88 -10.44
N CYS A 30 5.84 2.06 -9.92
CA CYS A 30 4.81 2.83 -10.60
C CYS A 30 5.06 4.36 -10.61
N GLY A 31 6.08 4.86 -9.90
CA GLY A 31 6.45 6.28 -9.85
C GLY A 31 5.42 7.19 -9.15
N ARG A 32 4.36 6.63 -8.58
CA ARG A 32 3.26 7.38 -7.96
C ARG A 32 3.04 7.04 -6.48
N LEU A 33 3.95 6.29 -5.87
CA LEU A 33 3.85 5.90 -4.47
C LEU A 33 3.98 7.12 -3.56
N VAL A 34 2.95 7.37 -2.76
CA VAL A 34 2.94 8.42 -1.73
C VAL A 34 3.27 7.82 -0.37
N PHE A 35 2.71 6.64 -0.08
CA PHE A 35 2.88 5.98 1.20
C PHE A 35 2.68 4.48 1.04
N MET A 36 3.41 3.72 1.85
CA MET A 36 3.22 2.29 2.00
C MET A 36 3.46 1.89 3.46
N SER A 37 2.52 1.15 4.05
CA SER A 37 2.73 0.60 5.38
C SER A 37 3.67 -0.61 5.35
N ALA A 38 4.27 -0.92 6.49
CA ALA A 38 4.85 -2.25 6.69
C ALA A 38 3.74 -3.33 6.61
N PRO A 39 4.08 -4.56 6.19
CA PRO A 39 3.16 -5.69 6.26
C PRO A 39 2.78 -5.99 7.71
N ALA A 40 1.49 -6.13 7.97
CA ALA A 40 0.96 -6.49 9.28
C ALA A 40 0.06 -7.74 9.17
N PRO A 41 0.03 -8.63 10.18
CA PRO A 41 -0.93 -9.73 10.21
C PRO A 41 -2.38 -9.23 10.12
N VAL A 42 -3.24 -9.95 9.41
CA VAL A 42 -4.69 -9.65 9.38
C VAL A 42 -5.32 -9.97 10.73
N SER A 43 -5.01 -11.14 11.28
CA SER A 43 -5.44 -11.60 12.62
C SER A 43 -4.54 -12.75 13.07
N ALA A 44 -4.70 -13.21 14.32
CA ALA A 44 -3.94 -14.36 14.83
C ALA A 44 -4.28 -15.70 14.14
N ALA A 45 -5.47 -15.83 13.56
CA ALA A 45 -5.94 -17.05 12.91
C ALA A 45 -5.80 -17.03 11.38
N ASP A 46 -5.46 -15.87 10.80
CA ASP A 46 -5.32 -15.68 9.37
C ASP A 46 -3.83 -15.53 9.01
N PRO A 47 -3.23 -16.47 8.26
CA PRO A 47 -1.81 -16.42 7.91
C PRO A 47 -1.48 -15.30 6.91
N ARG A 48 -2.49 -14.61 6.35
CA ARG A 48 -2.29 -13.52 5.40
C ARG A 48 -1.85 -12.23 6.10
N LEU A 49 -1.24 -11.39 5.31
CA LEU A 49 -0.73 -10.08 5.68
C LEU A 49 -1.53 -8.99 4.98
N ARG A 50 -1.54 -7.81 5.58
CA ARG A 50 -2.16 -6.60 5.06
C ARG A 50 -1.13 -5.49 4.91
N ILE A 51 -1.21 -4.75 3.81
CA ILE A 51 -0.55 -3.45 3.63
C ILE A 51 -1.57 -2.39 3.23
N VAL A 52 -1.23 -1.14 3.52
CA VAL A 52 -1.90 0.04 2.97
C VAL A 52 -0.96 0.68 1.96
N VAL A 53 -1.45 0.92 0.75
CA VAL A 53 -0.72 1.60 -0.32
C VAL A 53 -1.49 2.86 -0.69
N ARG A 54 -0.84 4.02 -0.72
CA ARG A 54 -1.41 5.27 -1.22
C ARG A 54 -0.66 5.70 -2.48
N LEU A 55 -1.41 5.92 -3.55
CA LEU A 55 -0.88 6.36 -4.83
C LEU A 55 -1.46 7.73 -5.20
N THR A 56 -0.69 8.56 -5.89
CA THR A 56 -1.25 9.72 -6.59
C THR A 56 -2.26 9.22 -7.63
N PRO A 57 -3.43 9.83 -7.85
CA PRO A 57 -4.39 9.42 -8.88
C PRO A 57 -3.89 9.70 -10.30
N THR A 58 -4.42 9.01 -11.31
CA THR A 58 -4.31 9.44 -12.73
C THR A 58 -5.26 10.61 -12.94
N THR A 59 -4.79 11.66 -13.62
CA THR A 59 -5.59 12.78 -14.11
C THR A 59 -6.48 12.35 -15.27
#